data_AF-A0A8X6S494-F1
#
_entry.id   AF-A0A8X6S494-F1
#
_cell.length_a   1.000
_cell.length_b   1.000
_cell.length_c   1.000
_cell.angle_alpha   90.00
_cell.angle_beta   90.00
_cell.angle_gamma   90.00
#
_symmetry.space_group_name_H-M   'P 1'
#
loop_
_entity.id
_entity.type
_entity.pdbx_description
1 polymer ?
#
loop_
_entity_poly.entity_id
_entity_poly.type
_entity_poly.pdbx_seq_one_letter_code
_entity_poly.pdbx_strand_id
1 'polypeptide(L)'
;MAFLIRSKKIDLIQLARDLDESPDPSMSKIVLRNLIISSKYYKEEEAKELLEVITVERLETEQRQKLEQQEQLSIEKLRLEMELSRIANQSANQNNGQTSRVKSLDEIVKMVRLLTVKVPNKSDGWEYFFSSLEKAFASEMVSDELKPKVLLCMLGDKVSNLLVNIGEEELKEYESLKQVVLKEYETSPPKNMFRKF
;
A
#
# COMPACT_ATOMS: atom_id res chain seq x y z
N MET A 1 -13.13 10.55 -64.87
CA MET A 1 -12.69 9.17 -64.52
C MET A 1 -11.41 9.06 -63.68
N ALA A 2 -10.51 10.05 -63.64
CA ALA A 2 -9.24 9.97 -62.89
C ALA A 2 -9.41 9.71 -61.37
N PHE A 3 -10.55 10.10 -60.79
CA PHE A 3 -10.84 9.90 -59.38
C PHE A 3 -10.94 8.41 -59.01
N LEU A 4 -11.49 7.55 -59.88
CA LEU A 4 -11.55 6.11 -59.64
C LEU A 4 -10.16 5.44 -59.66
N ILE A 5 -9.20 6.02 -60.39
CA ILE A 5 -7.85 5.48 -60.51
C ILE A 5 -7.09 5.61 -59.18
N ARG A 6 -7.27 6.74 -58.49
CA ARG A 6 -6.59 7.06 -57.22
C ARG A 6 -7.25 6.41 -55.99
N SER A 7 -8.47 5.88 -56.10
CA SER A 7 -9.22 5.34 -54.95
C SER A 7 -8.70 4.01 -54.44
N LYS A 8 -8.96 3.71 -53.15
CA LYS A 8 -8.62 2.41 -52.56
C LYS A 8 -9.56 1.34 -53.11
N LYS A 9 -9.09 0.09 -53.13
CA LYS A 9 -9.87 -1.06 -53.64
C LYS A 9 -11.16 -1.24 -52.85
N ILE A 10 -11.09 -1.06 -51.53
CA ILE A 10 -12.24 -1.18 -50.63
C ILE A 10 -13.34 -0.16 -50.94
N ASP A 11 -12.97 1.09 -51.29
CA ASP A 11 -13.94 2.13 -51.64
C ASP A 11 -14.60 1.85 -52.98
N LEU A 12 -13.82 1.32 -53.94
CA LEU A 12 -14.35 0.92 -55.24
C LEU A 12 -15.32 -0.26 -55.12
N ILE A 13 -15.06 -1.21 -54.20
CA ILE A 13 -15.99 -2.30 -53.90
C ILE A 13 -17.28 -1.73 -53.30
N GLN A 14 -17.18 -0.80 -52.35
CA GLN A 14 -18.37 -0.21 -51.75
C GLN A 14 -19.18 0.62 -52.76
N LEU A 15 -18.50 1.45 -53.56
CA LEU A 15 -19.13 2.25 -54.62
C LEU A 15 -19.85 1.37 -55.65
N ALA A 16 -19.26 0.23 -56.04
CA ALA A 16 -19.93 -0.71 -56.93
C ALA A 16 -21.20 -1.30 -56.31
N ARG A 17 -21.21 -1.61 -55.01
CA ARG A 17 -22.43 -2.07 -54.31
C ARG A 17 -23.50 -0.98 -54.25
N ASP A 18 -23.10 0.26 -54.02
CA ASP A 18 -24.03 1.40 -53.95
C ASP A 18 -24.64 1.72 -55.33
N LEU A 19 -24.03 1.25 -56.41
CA LEU A 19 -24.54 1.31 -57.79
C LEU A 19 -25.35 0.05 -58.19
N ASP A 20 -25.79 -0.76 -57.23
CA ASP A 20 -26.49 -2.03 -57.41
C ASP A 20 -25.72 -3.10 -58.22
N GLU A 21 -24.39 -2.98 -58.29
CA GLU A 21 -23.53 -4.02 -58.85
C GLU A 21 -23.11 -5.02 -57.76
N SER A 22 -22.78 -6.26 -58.16
CA SER A 22 -22.28 -7.30 -57.27
C SER A 22 -20.77 -7.50 -57.42
N PRO A 23 -19.91 -6.65 -56.81
CA PRO A 23 -18.46 -6.79 -56.91
C PRO A 23 -17.97 -7.97 -56.07
N ASP A 24 -17.10 -8.80 -56.65
CA ASP A 24 -16.34 -9.80 -55.90
C ASP A 24 -15.12 -9.13 -55.23
N PRO A 25 -14.92 -9.29 -53.90
CA PRO A 25 -13.72 -8.82 -53.20
C PRO A 25 -12.39 -9.26 -53.80
N SER A 26 -12.35 -10.36 -54.56
CA SER A 26 -11.16 -10.86 -55.25
C SER A 26 -10.78 -10.02 -56.49
N MET A 27 -11.74 -9.28 -57.08
CA MET A 27 -11.55 -8.52 -58.32
C MET A 27 -10.38 -7.52 -58.24
N SER A 28 -9.69 -7.32 -59.35
CA SER A 28 -8.64 -6.30 -59.45
C SER A 28 -9.25 -4.90 -59.47
N LYS A 29 -8.47 -3.87 -59.07
CA LYS A 29 -8.93 -2.47 -59.16
C LYS A 29 -9.37 -2.09 -60.58
N ILE A 30 -8.73 -2.64 -61.61
CA ILE A 30 -9.07 -2.35 -63.00
C ILE A 30 -10.46 -2.91 -63.34
N VAL A 31 -10.73 -4.16 -62.96
CA VAL A 31 -12.02 -4.81 -63.20
C VAL A 31 -13.14 -4.09 -62.45
N LEU A 32 -12.91 -3.70 -61.20
CA LEU A 32 -13.87 -2.93 -60.40
C LEU A 32 -14.21 -1.58 -61.04
N ARG A 33 -13.21 -0.85 -61.55
CA ARG A 33 -13.45 0.41 -62.26
C ARG A 33 -14.30 0.21 -63.52
N ASN A 34 -13.99 -0.82 -64.30
CA ASN A 34 -14.75 -1.12 -65.51
C ASN A 34 -16.19 -1.51 -65.17
N LEU A 35 -16.41 -2.28 -64.10
CA LEU A 35 -17.75 -2.63 -63.61
C LEU A 35 -18.57 -1.38 -63.25
N ILE A 36 -17.97 -0.47 -62.47
CA ILE A 36 -18.60 0.80 -62.08
C ILE A 36 -18.99 1.63 -63.30
N ILE A 37 -18.07 1.79 -64.26
CA ILE A 37 -18.31 2.60 -65.47
C ILE A 37 -19.36 1.95 -66.39
N SER A 38 -19.44 0.62 -66.39
CA SER A 38 -20.39 -0.14 -67.20
C SER A 38 -21.78 -0.23 -66.57
N SER A 39 -21.94 0.23 -65.32
CA SER A 39 -23.22 0.18 -64.62
C SER A 39 -24.24 1.10 -65.27
N LYS A 40 -25.50 0.65 -65.33
CA LYS A 40 -26.62 1.43 -65.87
C LYS A 40 -26.88 2.72 -65.10
N TYR A 41 -26.54 2.73 -63.81
CA TYR A 41 -26.77 3.86 -62.90
C TYR A 41 -25.55 4.77 -62.76
N TYR A 42 -24.49 4.54 -63.54
CA TYR A 42 -23.29 5.34 -63.47
C TYR A 42 -23.53 6.77 -63.97
N LYS A 43 -23.32 7.74 -63.08
CA LYS A 43 -23.17 9.15 -63.41
C LYS A 43 -21.91 9.67 -62.73
N GLU A 44 -21.07 10.37 -63.49
CA GLU A 44 -19.72 10.71 -63.03
C GLU A 44 -19.70 11.57 -61.75
N GLU A 45 -20.56 12.60 -61.67
CA GLU A 45 -20.61 13.49 -60.49
C GLU A 45 -21.21 12.78 -59.26
N GLU A 46 -22.32 12.05 -59.41
CA GLU A 46 -22.93 11.28 -58.32
C GLU A 46 -21.96 10.20 -57.80
N ALA A 47 -21.28 9.48 -58.69
CA ALA A 47 -20.28 8.48 -58.30
C ALA A 47 -19.06 9.09 -57.60
N LYS A 48 -18.72 10.34 -57.92
CA LYS A 48 -17.63 11.07 -57.27
C LYS A 48 -18.02 11.54 -55.87
N GLU A 49 -19.24 12.05 -55.70
CA GLU A 49 -19.80 12.42 -54.40
C GLU A 49 -19.94 11.19 -53.48
N LEU A 50 -20.51 10.09 -53.98
CA LEU A 50 -20.62 8.83 -53.24
C LEU A 50 -19.25 8.32 -52.81
N LEU A 51 -18.26 8.37 -53.70
CA LEU A 51 -16.90 7.94 -53.39
C LEU A 51 -16.25 8.82 -52.32
N GLU A 52 -16.52 10.13 -52.34
CA GLU A 52 -16.04 11.05 -51.31
C GLU A 52 -16.62 10.68 -49.94
N VAL A 53 -17.94 10.48 -49.85
CA VAL A 53 -18.62 10.04 -48.62
C VAL A 53 -18.02 8.73 -48.09
N ILE A 54 -17.90 7.70 -48.95
CA ILE A 54 -17.29 6.41 -48.60
C ILE A 54 -15.86 6.61 -48.06
N THR A 55 -15.07 7.48 -48.71
CA THR A 55 -13.69 7.71 -48.27
C THR A 55 -13.62 8.41 -46.93
N VAL A 56 -14.52 9.37 -46.66
CA VAL A 56 -14.60 10.10 -45.39
C VAL A 56 -15.05 9.16 -44.28
N GLU A 57 -16.15 8.43 -44.46
CA GLU A 57 -16.66 7.48 -43.45
C GLU A 57 -15.61 6.42 -43.08
N ARG A 58 -14.89 5.89 -44.08
CA ARG A 58 -13.80 4.94 -43.82
C ARG A 58 -12.66 5.59 -43.02
N LEU A 59 -12.28 6.83 -43.35
CA LEU A 59 -11.22 7.51 -42.60
C LEU A 59 -11.65 7.82 -41.17
N GLU A 60 -12.89 8.26 -40.95
CA GLU A 60 -13.44 8.51 -39.61
C GLU A 60 -13.51 7.23 -38.78
N THR A 61 -13.95 6.12 -39.37
CA THR A 61 -13.98 4.81 -38.68
C THR A 61 -12.57 4.30 -38.35
N GLU A 62 -11.62 4.37 -39.29
CA GLU A 62 -10.20 4.05 -39.04
C GLU A 62 -9.63 4.92 -37.90
N GLN A 63 -9.96 6.21 -37.88
CA GLN A 63 -9.47 7.17 -36.88
C GLN A 63 -10.08 6.93 -35.49
N ARG A 64 -11.39 6.65 -35.42
CA ARG A 64 -12.08 6.26 -34.19
C ARG A 64 -11.49 4.97 -33.62
N GLN A 65 -11.31 3.95 -34.45
CA GLN A 65 -10.71 2.67 -34.01
C GLN A 65 -9.30 2.87 -33.47
N LYS A 66 -8.50 3.73 -34.09
CA LYS A 66 -7.15 4.06 -33.62
C LYS A 66 -7.18 4.78 -32.27
N LEU A 67 -8.13 5.70 -32.06
CA LEU A 67 -8.30 6.41 -30.80
C LEU A 67 -8.74 5.45 -29.68
N GLU A 68 -9.73 4.59 -29.95
CA GLU A 68 -10.21 3.58 -29.00
C GLU A 68 -9.08 2.60 -28.63
N GLN A 69 -8.27 2.15 -29.59
CA GLN A 69 -7.10 1.31 -29.31
C GLN A 69 -6.06 2.04 -28.44
N GLN A 70 -5.79 3.32 -28.70
CA GLN A 70 -4.89 4.11 -27.86
C GLN A 70 -5.41 4.29 -26.45
N GLU A 71 -6.71 4.53 -26.28
CA GLU A 71 -7.35 4.65 -24.97
C GLU A 71 -7.29 3.32 -24.20
N GLN A 72 -7.59 2.19 -24.85
CA GLN A 72 -7.48 0.86 -24.25
C GLN A 72 -6.04 0.56 -23.79
N LEU A 73 -5.04 0.85 -24.63
CA LEU A 73 -3.63 0.69 -24.26
C LEU A 73 -3.22 1.61 -23.11
N SER A 74 -3.77 2.83 -23.04
CA SER A 74 -3.51 3.76 -21.94
C SER A 74 -4.09 3.23 -20.61
N ILE A 75 -5.33 2.75 -20.64
CA ILE A 75 -6.01 2.15 -19.48
C ILE A 75 -5.24 0.91 -19.00
N GLU A 76 -4.80 0.06 -19.92
CA GLU A 76 -4.02 -1.14 -19.59
C GLU A 76 -2.67 -0.78 -18.96
N LYS A 77 -1.95 0.20 -19.52
CA LYS A 77 -0.70 0.72 -18.92
C LYS A 77 -0.92 1.26 -17.52
N LEU A 78 -1.96 2.08 -17.32
CA LEU A 78 -2.29 2.64 -16.01
C LEU A 78 -2.62 1.52 -15.00
N ARG A 79 -3.36 0.49 -15.44
CA ARG A 79 -3.68 -0.68 -14.61
C ARG A 79 -2.43 -1.45 -14.20
N LEU A 80 -1.50 -1.67 -15.13
CA LEU A 80 -0.22 -2.32 -14.86
C LEU A 80 0.64 -1.49 -13.91
N GLU A 81 0.70 -0.18 -14.09
CA GLU A 81 1.46 0.74 -13.22
C GLU A 81 0.90 0.77 -11.78
N MET A 82 -0.42 0.77 -11.62
CA MET A 82 -1.06 0.62 -10.31
C MET A 82 -0.73 -0.73 -9.67
N GLU A 83 -0.73 -1.82 -10.44
CA GLU A 83 -0.44 -3.15 -9.91
C GLU A 83 1.04 -3.28 -9.52
N LEU A 84 1.96 -2.73 -10.33
CA LEU A 84 3.37 -2.63 -9.97
C LEU A 84 3.58 -1.80 -8.70
N SER A 85 2.85 -0.69 -8.55
CA SER A 85 2.89 0.14 -7.34
C SER A 85 2.37 -0.62 -6.12
N ARG A 86 1.31 -1.43 -6.27
CA ARG A 86 0.82 -2.31 -5.20
C ARG A 86 1.84 -3.37 -4.83
N ILE A 87 2.46 -4.03 -5.80
CA ILE A 87 3.50 -5.04 -5.56
C ILE A 87 4.73 -4.40 -4.91
N ALA A 88 5.13 -3.20 -5.34
CA ALA A 88 6.22 -2.44 -4.72
C ALA A 88 5.88 -2.05 -3.27
N ASN A 89 4.65 -1.60 -3.01
CA ASN A 89 4.19 -1.30 -1.64
C ASN A 89 4.03 -2.56 -0.77
N GLN A 90 3.60 -3.68 -1.34
CA GLN A 90 3.52 -4.96 -0.64
C GLN A 90 4.90 -5.54 -0.34
N SER A 91 5.85 -5.44 -1.26
CA SER A 91 7.25 -5.85 -1.02
C SER A 91 7.97 -4.90 -0.07
N ALA A 92 7.67 -3.60 -0.11
CA ALA A 92 8.07 -2.66 0.92
C ALA A 92 7.44 -3.00 2.27
N ASN A 93 6.18 -3.46 2.34
CA ASN A 93 5.54 -3.92 3.59
C ASN A 93 6.07 -5.28 4.09
N GLN A 94 6.53 -6.17 3.20
CA GLN A 94 7.18 -7.42 3.63
C GLN A 94 8.62 -7.17 4.14
N ASN A 95 9.30 -6.16 3.63
CA ASN A 95 10.58 -5.69 4.18
C ASN A 95 10.43 -4.69 5.34
N ASN A 96 9.24 -4.06 5.50
CA ASN A 96 8.83 -3.23 6.64
C ASN A 96 8.03 -4.00 7.70
N GLY A 97 8.30 -5.30 7.86
CA GLY A 97 8.05 -5.98 9.15
C GLY A 97 8.78 -5.31 10.34
N GLN A 98 9.61 -4.30 10.07
CA GLN A 98 10.33 -3.47 11.03
C GLN A 98 10.07 -1.96 10.84
N THR A 99 8.84 -1.51 10.64
CA THR A 99 8.49 -0.14 11.04
C THR A 99 7.13 -0.12 11.75
N SER A 100 7.21 -0.08 13.09
CA SER A 100 6.14 0.14 14.07
C SER A 100 5.19 -1.03 14.37
N ARG A 101 5.70 -2.25 14.56
CA ARG A 101 5.09 -3.07 15.62
C ARG A 101 5.34 -2.31 16.91
N VAL A 102 4.34 -1.59 17.41
CA VAL A 102 4.33 -1.09 18.79
C VAL A 102 4.65 -2.32 19.62
N LYS A 103 5.88 -2.38 20.18
CA LYS A 103 6.29 -3.51 21.00
C LYS A 103 5.24 -3.62 22.10
N SER A 104 4.61 -4.79 22.20
CA SER A 104 3.62 -4.99 23.26
C SER A 104 4.29 -4.79 24.62
N LEU A 105 3.53 -4.40 25.64
CA LEU A 105 4.09 -4.24 26.99
C LEU A 105 4.84 -5.51 27.43
N ASP A 106 4.32 -6.69 27.08
CA ASP A 106 4.97 -7.98 27.37
C ASP A 106 6.31 -8.17 26.65
N GLU A 107 6.43 -7.73 25.40
CA GLU A 107 7.69 -7.76 24.65
C GLU A 107 8.72 -6.81 25.29
N ILE A 108 8.30 -5.60 25.66
CA ILE A 108 9.16 -4.63 26.34
C ILE A 108 9.61 -5.18 27.70
N VAL A 109 8.68 -5.72 28.50
CA VAL A 109 9.01 -6.31 29.81
C VAL A 109 9.99 -7.48 29.66
N LYS A 110 9.85 -8.34 28.65
CA LYS A 110 10.80 -9.43 28.40
C LYS A 110 12.20 -8.93 28.07
N MET A 111 12.32 -7.94 27.19
CA MET A 111 13.61 -7.37 26.79
C MET A 111 14.28 -6.63 27.94
N VAL A 112 13.52 -5.78 28.65
CA VAL A 112 14.01 -5.08 29.85
C VAL A 112 14.43 -6.08 30.93
N ARG A 113 13.66 -7.14 31.16
CA ARG A 113 14.00 -8.20 32.13
C ARG A 113 15.28 -8.94 31.77
N LEU A 114 15.58 -9.12 30.49
CA LEU A 114 16.83 -9.73 30.03
C LEU A 114 18.05 -8.83 30.33
N LEU A 115 17.87 -7.52 30.24
CA LEU A 115 18.94 -6.52 30.39
C LEU A 115 19.11 -5.99 31.82
N THR A 116 18.16 -6.27 32.72
CA THR A 116 18.14 -5.79 34.10
C THR A 116 18.61 -6.90 35.05
N VAL A 117 19.31 -6.54 36.14
CA VAL A 117 19.64 -7.53 37.18
C VAL A 117 18.36 -8.03 37.88
N LYS A 118 18.43 -9.19 38.54
CA LYS A 118 17.27 -9.74 39.26
C LYS A 118 16.82 -8.79 40.36
N VAL A 119 15.49 -8.73 40.57
CA VAL A 119 14.89 -7.94 41.65
C VAL A 119 15.52 -8.34 43.00
N PRO A 120 16.16 -7.41 43.71
CA PRO A 120 16.84 -7.69 44.98
C PRO A 120 15.87 -8.14 46.07
N ASN A 121 16.33 -9.03 46.95
CA ASN A 121 15.60 -9.44 48.15
C ASN A 121 16.10 -8.77 49.45
N LYS A 122 17.19 -8.01 49.36
CA LYS A 122 17.83 -7.29 50.47
C LYS A 122 17.94 -5.81 50.11
N SER A 123 17.98 -4.95 51.12
CA SER A 123 18.08 -3.49 51.00
C SER A 123 19.23 -3.03 50.09
N ASP A 124 20.38 -3.70 50.16
CA ASP A 124 21.63 -3.21 49.57
C ASP A 124 21.71 -3.39 48.03
N GLY A 125 20.72 -4.03 47.41
CA GLY A 125 20.72 -4.34 45.99
C GLY A 125 19.88 -3.40 45.11
N TRP A 126 19.07 -2.53 45.71
CA TRP A 126 18.07 -1.73 44.98
C TRP A 126 18.68 -0.67 44.08
N GLU A 127 19.74 0.00 44.55
CA GLU A 127 20.50 0.95 43.74
C GLU A 127 21.05 0.32 42.45
N TYR A 128 21.63 -0.88 42.55
CA TYR A 128 22.13 -1.63 41.39
C TYR A 128 21.02 -2.08 40.45
N PHE A 129 19.86 -2.47 41.00
CA PHE A 129 18.67 -2.81 40.22
C PHE A 129 18.19 -1.63 39.39
N PHE A 130 17.94 -0.49 40.01
CA PHE A 130 17.47 0.71 39.30
C PHE A 130 18.50 1.22 38.29
N SER A 131 19.79 1.20 38.63
CA SER A 131 20.85 1.57 37.68
C SER A 131 20.85 0.68 36.43
N SER A 132 20.64 -0.64 36.60
CA SER A 132 20.54 -1.56 35.46
C SER A 132 19.23 -1.38 34.68
N LEU A 133 18.12 -1.08 35.38
CA LEU A 133 16.81 -0.86 34.79
C LEU A 133 16.78 0.40 33.92
N GLU A 134 17.37 1.49 34.39
CA GLU A 134 17.47 2.76 33.65
C GLU A 134 18.33 2.60 32.39
N LYS A 135 19.42 1.83 32.48
CA LYS A 135 20.22 1.45 31.32
C LYS A 135 19.41 0.61 30.33
N ALA A 136 18.59 -0.32 30.81
CA ALA A 136 17.70 -1.12 29.97
C ALA A 136 16.61 -0.26 29.30
N PHE A 137 16.03 0.72 30.01
CA PHE A 137 15.08 1.67 29.44
C PHE A 137 15.71 2.55 28.35
N ALA A 138 16.94 3.01 28.57
CA ALA A 138 17.68 3.76 27.56
C ALA A 138 18.00 2.90 26.34
N SER A 139 18.39 1.62 26.55
CA SER A 139 18.69 0.67 25.48
C SER A 139 17.48 0.31 24.62
N GLU A 140 16.31 0.13 25.23
CA GLU A 140 15.07 -0.26 24.53
C GLU A 140 14.23 0.95 24.08
N MET A 141 14.70 2.18 24.33
CA MET A 141 13.99 3.43 24.06
C MET A 141 12.55 3.43 24.61
N VAL A 142 12.40 3.02 25.87
CA VAL A 142 11.08 2.90 26.52
C VAL A 142 10.51 4.30 26.79
N SER A 143 9.29 4.56 26.31
CA SER A 143 8.56 5.81 26.58
C SER A 143 8.31 6.01 28.07
N ASP A 144 8.37 7.25 28.54
CA ASP A 144 8.19 7.62 29.95
C ASP A 144 6.85 7.15 30.53
N GLU A 145 5.80 7.10 29.71
CA GLU A 145 4.47 6.60 30.08
C GLU A 145 4.44 5.08 30.37
N LEU A 146 5.40 4.33 29.81
CA LEU A 146 5.50 2.88 29.95
C LEU A 146 6.46 2.46 31.06
N LYS A 147 7.46 3.29 31.40
CA LYS A 147 8.42 3.02 32.47
C LYS A 147 7.79 2.60 33.81
N PRO A 148 6.76 3.28 34.36
CA PRO A 148 6.15 2.86 35.63
C PRO A 148 5.44 1.50 35.48
N LYS A 149 4.75 1.26 34.36
CA LYS A 149 4.07 -0.02 34.09
C LYS A 149 5.08 -1.17 33.99
N VAL A 150 6.19 -0.97 33.29
CA VAL A 150 7.27 -1.97 33.20
C VAL A 150 7.89 -2.25 34.56
N LEU A 151 8.14 -1.22 35.38
CA LEU A 151 8.65 -1.38 36.74
C LEU A 151 7.72 -2.23 37.62
N LEU A 152 6.40 -1.98 37.59
CA LEU A 152 5.42 -2.80 38.30
C LEU A 152 5.45 -4.25 37.81
N CYS A 153 5.44 -4.48 36.49
CA CYS A 153 5.55 -5.83 35.93
C CYS A 153 6.87 -6.54 36.31
N MET A 154 7.94 -5.79 36.54
CA MET A 154 9.24 -6.33 36.97
C MET A 154 9.25 -6.71 38.46
N LEU A 155 8.59 -5.94 39.32
CA LEU A 155 8.52 -6.17 40.76
C LEU A 155 7.67 -7.40 41.13
N GLY A 156 6.72 -7.80 40.27
CA GLY A 156 5.92 -9.01 40.45
C GLY A 156 5.15 -9.00 41.77
N ASP A 157 5.30 -10.04 42.59
CA ASP A 157 4.56 -10.19 43.86
C ASP A 157 4.83 -9.06 44.87
N LYS A 158 5.99 -8.38 44.76
CA LYS A 158 6.34 -7.23 45.62
C LYS A 158 5.48 -6.00 45.35
N VAL A 159 4.85 -5.92 44.18
CA VAL A 159 3.89 -4.86 43.84
C VAL A 159 2.69 -4.90 44.78
N SER A 160 2.25 -6.08 45.19
CA SER A 160 1.06 -6.22 46.05
C SER A 160 1.20 -5.46 47.37
N ASN A 161 2.40 -5.48 47.98
CA ASN A 161 2.68 -4.73 49.20
C ASN A 161 2.84 -3.22 48.93
N LEU A 162 3.38 -2.89 47.76
CA LEU A 162 3.63 -1.52 47.33
C LEU A 162 2.30 -0.78 47.03
N LEU A 163 1.35 -1.44 46.37
CA LEU A 163 0.03 -0.90 46.02
C LEU A 163 -0.84 -0.59 47.24
N VAL A 164 -0.57 -1.19 48.39
CA VAL A 164 -1.31 -0.91 49.63
C VAL A 164 -0.96 0.48 50.18
N ASN A 165 0.25 0.98 49.88
CA ASN A 165 0.79 2.23 50.45
C ASN A 165 0.94 3.37 49.43
N ILE A 166 0.57 3.16 48.15
CA ILE A 166 0.77 4.11 47.05
C ILE A 166 -0.52 4.80 46.61
N GLY A 167 -0.44 6.11 46.32
CA GLY A 167 -1.52 6.88 45.71
C GLY A 167 -1.56 6.76 44.16
N GLU A 168 -2.72 7.00 43.54
CA GLU A 168 -2.89 6.90 42.07
C GLU A 168 -1.99 7.84 41.26
N GLU A 169 -1.56 8.96 41.84
CA GLU A 169 -0.68 9.94 41.18
C GLU A 169 0.78 9.46 41.11
N GLU A 170 1.25 8.75 42.14
CA GLU A 170 2.61 8.21 42.22
C GLU A 170 2.82 7.03 41.25
N LEU A 171 1.74 6.40 40.78
CA LEU A 171 1.78 5.31 39.77
C LEU A 171 1.99 5.81 38.34
N LYS A 172 1.82 7.12 38.08
CA LYS A 172 1.89 7.69 36.73
C LYS A 172 3.30 8.12 36.34
N GLU A 173 4.14 8.43 37.31
CA GLU A 173 5.48 8.95 37.09
C GLU A 173 6.55 7.99 37.62
N TYR A 174 7.52 7.65 36.77
CA TYR A 174 8.57 6.69 37.11
C TYR A 174 9.41 7.12 38.32
N GLU A 175 9.78 8.40 38.41
CA GLU A 175 10.66 8.89 39.48
C GLU A 175 9.96 8.84 40.85
N SER A 176 8.70 9.27 40.89
CA SER A 176 7.84 9.16 42.07
C SER A 176 7.69 7.71 42.53
N LEU A 177 7.40 6.78 41.58
CA LEU A 177 7.29 5.36 41.88
C LEU A 177 8.60 4.75 42.39
N LYS A 178 9.75 5.13 41.80
CA LYS A 178 11.09 4.69 42.23
C LYS A 178 11.37 5.12 43.66
N GLN A 179 11.08 6.38 44.03
CA GLN A 179 11.28 6.87 45.39
C GLN A 179 10.43 6.10 46.41
N VAL A 180 9.19 5.72 46.07
CA VAL A 180 8.36 4.91 46.96
C VAL A 180 8.94 3.49 47.12
N VAL A 181 9.41 2.87 46.04
CA VAL A 181 10.05 1.54 46.12
C VAL A 181 11.30 1.59 47.01
N LEU A 182 12.15 2.61 46.85
CA LEU A 182 13.33 2.80 47.69
C LEU A 182 12.94 3.05 49.15
N LYS A 183 11.94 3.90 49.40
CA LYS A 183 11.43 4.12 50.76
C LYS A 183 10.91 2.83 51.40
N GLU A 184 10.09 2.04 50.72
CA GLU A 184 9.53 0.81 51.30
C GLU A 184 10.61 -0.27 51.50
N TYR A 185 11.55 -0.43 50.55
CA TYR A 185 12.45 -1.59 50.52
C TYR A 185 13.92 -1.32 50.87
N GLU A 186 14.41 -0.07 50.79
CA GLU A 186 15.69 0.32 51.40
C GLU A 186 15.51 0.75 52.86
N THR A 187 14.39 1.39 53.21
CA THR A 187 14.16 1.84 54.60
C THR A 187 13.44 0.84 55.49
N SER A 188 13.01 -0.32 55.00
CA SER A 188 12.54 -1.41 55.88
C SER A 188 13.71 -1.92 56.72
N PRO A 189 13.75 -1.70 58.05
CA PRO A 189 14.66 -2.41 58.92
C PRO A 189 14.26 -3.90 58.90
N PRO A 190 15.12 -4.82 59.35
CA PRO A 190 14.73 -6.23 59.46
C PRO A 190 13.49 -6.35 60.35
N LYS A 191 12.36 -6.77 59.77
CA LYS A 191 11.25 -7.40 60.51
C LYS A 191 11.76 -8.73 61.05
N ASN A 192 12.54 -8.64 62.14
CA ASN A 192 12.86 -9.70 63.09
C ASN A 192 13.70 -9.12 64.23
N MET A 193 13.06 -8.30 65.07
CA MET A 193 13.45 -8.23 66.49
C MET A 193 12.19 -8.13 67.35
N PHE A 194 11.98 -9.22 68.11
CA PHE A 194 11.10 -9.42 69.26
C PHE A 194 9.59 -9.59 69.04
N ARG A 195 9.15 -10.85 69.06
CA ARG A 195 8.10 -11.28 69.98
C ARG A 195 8.67 -12.34 70.92
N LYS A 196 9.06 -11.92 72.13
CA LYS A 196 8.98 -12.76 73.33
C LYS A 196 7.58 -12.54 73.90
N PHE A 197 6.81 -13.61 74.05
CA PHE A 197 6.09 -14.00 75.27
C PHE A 197 5.75 -15.48 75.14
#